data_AF-A0AAP8NDG7-F1
#
_entry.id   AF-A0AAP8NDG7-F1
#
_cell.length_a   1.000
_cell.length_b   1.000
_cell.length_c   1.000
_cell.angle_alpha   90.00
_cell.angle_beta   90.00
_cell.angle_gamma   90.00
#
_symmetry.space_group_name_H-M   'P 1'
#
loop_
_entity.id
_entity.type
_entity.pdbx_description
1 polymer ?
#
loop_
_entity_poly.entity_id
_entity_poly.type
_entity_poly.pdbx_seq_one_letter_code
_entity_poly.pdbx_strand_id
1 'polypeptide(L)'
;MEFLKPLSIFSLGFYSAIGVIALIALYFLFYAARCADSWMKRQPMPTDRVWAYVVIAALLGLCIGSFVQGITDIHAECAAYGQPVGPCLFKHLSP
;
A
#
# COMPACT_ATOMS: atom_id res chain seq x y z
N MET A 1 -3.79 27.66 1.66
CA MET A 1 -3.73 26.41 2.46
C MET A 1 -3.89 25.20 1.53
N GLU A 2 -3.04 25.07 0.51
CA GLU A 2 -3.25 24.11 -0.59
C GLU A 2 -2.33 22.89 -0.56
N PHE A 3 -1.32 22.91 0.32
CA PHE A 3 -0.32 21.85 0.45
C PHE A 3 -0.84 20.58 1.15
N LEU A 4 -2.02 20.66 1.79
CA LEU A 4 -2.65 19.56 2.54
C LEU A 4 -3.74 18.82 1.75
N LYS A 5 -4.11 19.28 0.55
CA LYS A 5 -5.05 18.55 -0.34
C LYS A 5 -4.63 17.09 -0.61
N PRO A 6 -3.34 16.75 -0.87
CA PRO A 6 -2.95 15.34 -1.01
C PRO A 6 -3.03 14.56 0.30
N LEU A 7 -2.87 15.23 1.45
CA LEU A 7 -3.07 14.63 2.78
C LEU A 7 -4.56 14.32 3.07
N SER A 8 -5.50 14.95 2.35
CA SER A 8 -6.94 14.61 2.42
C SER A 8 -7.26 13.28 1.74
N ILE A 9 -6.39 12.78 0.86
CA ILE A 9 -6.49 11.44 0.24
C ILE A 9 -5.86 10.38 1.16
N PHE A 10 -5.05 10.79 2.13
CA PHE A 10 -4.50 9.86 3.12
C PHE A 10 -5.54 9.58 4.21
N SER A 11 -6.49 8.71 3.89
CA SER A 11 -7.46 8.15 4.83
C SER A 11 -6.83 6.94 5.53
N LEU A 12 -6.54 7.06 6.82
CA LEU A 12 -6.06 5.96 7.66
C LEU A 12 -7.24 5.10 8.07
N GLY A 13 -7.26 3.85 7.61
CA GLY A 13 -8.29 2.89 8.01
C GLY A 13 -8.00 1.47 7.53
N PHE A 14 -9.06 0.71 7.26
CA PHE A 14 -8.95 -0.75 7.10
C PHE A 14 -8.05 -1.14 5.93
N TYR A 15 -8.08 -0.39 4.82
CA TYR A 15 -7.22 -0.65 3.65
C TYR A 15 -5.75 -0.32 3.90
N SER A 16 -5.45 0.66 4.76
CA SER A 16 -4.07 0.93 5.20
C SER A 16 -3.48 -0.23 6.01
N ALA A 17 -4.26 -0.81 6.93
CA ALA A 17 -3.85 -1.98 7.72
C ALA A 17 -3.65 -3.22 6.83
N ILE A 18 -4.58 -3.46 5.88
CA ILE A 18 -4.43 -4.52 4.88
C ILE A 18 -3.18 -4.31 4.02
N GLY A 19 -2.92 -3.08 3.57
CA GLY A 19 -1.73 -2.75 2.78
C GLY A 19 -0.41 -3.08 3.50
N VAL A 20 -0.33 -2.74 4.78
CA VAL A 20 0.82 -3.09 5.65
C VAL A 20 0.98 -4.61 5.73
N ILE A 21 -0.08 -5.32 6.11
CA ILE A 21 -0.03 -6.79 6.29
C ILE A 21 0.32 -7.47 4.96
N ALA A 22 -0.27 -7.04 3.86
CA ALA A 22 -0.05 -7.61 2.53
C ALA A 22 1.41 -7.46 2.10
N LEU A 23 2.02 -6.29 2.27
CA LEU A 23 3.42 -6.10 1.88
C LEU A 23 4.41 -6.82 2.81
N ILE A 24 4.12 -6.89 4.10
CA ILE A 24 4.92 -7.70 5.03
C ILE A 24 4.82 -9.19 4.66
N ALA A 25 3.61 -9.69 4.40
CA ALA A 25 3.39 -11.08 3.99
C ALA A 25 4.10 -11.38 2.66
N LEU A 26 4.01 -10.48 1.69
CA LEU A 26 4.70 -10.60 0.41
C LEU A 26 6.22 -10.67 0.60
N TYR A 27 6.77 -9.82 1.46
CA TYR A 27 8.20 -9.88 1.79
C TYR A 27 8.61 -11.24 2.37
N PHE A 28 7.86 -11.76 3.33
CA PHE A 28 8.14 -13.09 3.89
C PHE A 28 8.00 -14.22 2.86
N LEU A 29 7.06 -14.10 1.93
CA LEU A 29 6.88 -15.05 0.85
C LEU A 29 8.09 -15.07 -0.10
N PHE A 30 8.62 -13.90 -0.47
CA PHE A 30 9.87 -13.80 -1.23
C PHE A 30 11.08 -14.30 -0.43
N TYR A 31 11.15 -14.00 0.86
CA TYR A 31 12.23 -14.49 1.71
C TYR A 31 12.21 -16.02 1.81
N ALA A 32 11.03 -16.61 2.02
CA ALA A 32 10.85 -18.07 2.02
C ALA A 32 11.24 -18.69 0.68
N ALA A 33 10.86 -18.07 -0.44
CA ALA A 33 11.25 -18.51 -1.77
C ALA A 33 12.78 -18.49 -1.96
N ARG A 34 13.47 -17.44 -1.49
CA ARG A 34 14.94 -17.37 -1.51
C ARG A 34 15.58 -18.43 -0.62
N CYS A 35 15.05 -18.67 0.57
CA CYS A 35 15.53 -19.74 1.44
C CYS A 35 15.35 -21.12 0.80
N ALA A 36 14.22 -21.37 0.13
CA ALA A 36 13.98 -22.60 -0.60
C ALA A 36 14.95 -22.77 -1.78
N ASP A 37 15.21 -21.70 -2.53
CA ASP A 37 16.18 -21.69 -3.64
C ASP A 37 17.62 -21.95 -3.15
N SER A 38 18.05 -21.28 -2.07
CA SER A 38 19.35 -21.52 -1.43
C SER A 38 19.47 -22.95 -0.90
N TRP A 39 18.39 -23.49 -0.31
CA TRP A 39 18.34 -24.88 0.15
C TRP A 39 18.48 -25.88 -1.01
N MET A 40 17.75 -25.68 -2.11
CA MET A 40 17.87 -26.50 -3.31
C MET A 40 19.29 -26.46 -3.90
N LYS A 41 19.93 -25.29 -3.88
CA LYS A 41 21.29 -25.09 -4.42
C LYS A 41 22.40 -25.46 -3.42
N ARG A 42 22.07 -25.94 -2.22
CA ARG A 42 23.01 -26.21 -1.11
C ARG A 42 23.92 -25.01 -0.79
N GLN A 43 23.39 -23.81 -0.97
CA GLN A 43 24.09 -22.55 -0.67
C GLN A 43 23.76 -22.09 0.74
N PRO A 44 24.64 -21.28 1.37
CA PRO A 44 24.33 -20.68 2.67
C PRO A 44 23.05 -19.86 2.59
N MET A 45 22.23 -19.93 3.65
CA MET A 45 20.99 -19.18 3.75
C MET A 45 21.24 -17.67 3.78
N PRO A 46 20.34 -16.86 3.20
CA PRO A 46 20.48 -15.41 3.18
C PRO A 46 20.40 -14.82 4.59
N THR A 47 21.51 -14.22 5.03
CA THR A 47 21.63 -13.43 6.27
C THR A 47 21.19 -11.98 6.05
N ASP A 48 19.97 -11.80 5.56
CA ASP A 48 19.39 -10.47 5.36
C ASP A 48 18.95 -9.86 6.71
N ARG A 49 19.01 -8.52 6.82
CA ARG A 49 18.46 -7.79 7.98
C ARG A 49 16.93 -7.72 7.87
N VAL A 50 16.27 -8.84 8.14
CA VAL A 50 14.82 -9.05 8.01
C VAL A 50 14.01 -7.89 8.60
N TRP A 51 14.37 -7.43 9.80
CA TRP A 51 13.68 -6.32 10.48
C TRP A 51 13.70 -5.00 9.71
N ALA A 52 14.80 -4.65 9.03
CA ALA A 52 14.87 -3.42 8.24
C ALA A 52 13.92 -3.49 7.04
N TYR A 53 13.85 -4.64 6.38
CA TYR A 53 12.93 -4.86 5.26
C TYR A 53 11.47 -4.90 5.68
N VAL A 54 11.16 -5.48 6.84
CA VAL A 54 9.80 -5.46 7.41
C VAL A 54 9.35 -4.04 7.68
N VAL A 55 10.22 -3.19 8.25
CA VAL A 55 9.89 -1.76 8.49
C VAL A 55 9.66 -1.03 7.17
N ILE A 56 10.51 -1.24 6.16
CA ILE A 56 10.34 -0.63 4.84
C ILE A 56 9.04 -1.10 4.17
N ALA A 57 8.74 -2.40 4.24
CA ALA A 57 7.52 -2.99 3.69
C ALA A 57 6.28 -2.47 4.42
N ALA A 58 6.35 -2.29 5.75
CA ALA A 58 5.28 -1.71 6.53
C ALA A 58 5.02 -0.25 6.14
N LEU A 59 6.08 0.57 6.00
CA LEU A 59 5.95 1.97 5.57
C LEU A 59 5.37 2.06 4.16
N LEU A 60 5.85 1.25 3.23
CA LEU A 60 5.31 1.19 1.87
C LEU A 60 3.84 0.73 1.84
N GLY A 61 3.52 -0.30 2.63
CA GLY A 61 2.17 -0.84 2.72
C GLY A 61 1.19 0.16 3.32
N LEU A 62 1.64 0.93 4.31
CA LEU A 62 0.86 2.02 4.90
C LEU A 62 0.63 3.14 3.89
N CYS A 63 1.67 3.54 3.15
CA CYS A 63 1.54 4.56 2.11
C CYS A 63 0.57 4.14 1.00
N ILE A 64 0.74 2.94 0.46
CA ILE A 64 -0.10 2.42 -0.64
C ILE A 64 -1.53 2.19 -0.15
N GLY A 65 -1.71 1.57 1.02
CA GLY A 65 -3.03 1.27 1.55
C GLY A 65 -3.82 2.53 1.92
N SER A 66 -3.16 3.55 2.47
CA SER A 66 -3.82 4.84 2.76
C SER A 66 -4.20 5.59 1.49
N PHE A 67 -3.40 5.47 0.42
CA PHE A 67 -3.70 6.09 -0.87
C PHE A 67 -4.87 5.40 -1.58
N VAL A 68 -4.90 4.07 -1.57
CA VAL A 68 -6.04 3.29 -2.08
C VAL A 68 -7.31 3.63 -1.31
N GLN A 69 -7.22 3.78 0.02
CA GLN A 69 -8.36 4.12 0.85
C GLN A 69 -8.98 5.48 0.48
N GLY A 70 -8.16 6.53 0.32
CA GLY A 70 -8.69 7.82 -0.10
C GLY A 70 -9.31 7.80 -1.48
N ILE A 71 -8.74 7.03 -2.41
CA ILE A 71 -9.35 6.83 -3.74
C ILE A 71 -10.71 6.16 -3.61
N THR A 72 -10.84 5.11 -2.78
CA THR A 72 -12.11 4.43 -2.57
C THR A 72 -13.15 5.30 -1.86
N ASP A 73 -12.73 6.15 -0.91
CA ASP A 73 -13.62 7.09 -0.21
C ASP A 73 -14.18 8.12 -1.21
N ILE A 74 -13.34 8.72 -2.06
CA ILE A 74 -13.78 9.65 -3.12
C ILE A 74 -14.69 8.92 -4.13
N HIS A 75 -14.38 7.68 -4.49
CA HIS A 75 -15.23 6.87 -5.36
C HIS A 75 -16.62 6.63 -4.75
N ALA A 76 -16.68 6.31 -3.46
CA ALA A 76 -17.93 6.07 -2.75
C ALA A 76 -18.79 7.34 -2.67
N GLU A 77 -18.18 8.50 -2.41
CA GLU A 77 -18.87 9.79 -2.44
C GLU A 77 -19.42 10.10 -3.85
N CYS A 78 -18.58 10.02 -4.89
CA CYS A 78 -19.01 10.29 -6.26
C CYS A 78 -20.11 9.33 -6.75
N ALA A 79 -20.07 8.06 -6.31
CA ALA A 79 -21.11 7.07 -6.61
C ALA A 79 -22.43 7.38 -5.87
N ALA A 80 -22.36 7.88 -4.63
CA ALA A 80 -23.54 8.30 -3.87
C ALA A 80 -24.27 9.50 -4.51
N TYR A 81 -23.54 10.37 -5.21
CA TYR A 81 -24.11 11.49 -5.96
C TYR A 81 -24.52 11.14 -7.41
N GLY A 82 -24.38 9.87 -7.83
CA GLY A 82 -24.81 9.41 -9.16
C GLY A 82 -23.99 9.98 -10.34
N GLN A 83 -22.81 10.54 -10.09
CA GLN A 83 -21.96 11.11 -11.14
C GLN A 83 -20.98 10.07 -11.72
N PRO A 84 -20.64 10.19 -13.04
CA PRO A 84 -19.61 9.35 -13.63
C PRO A 84 -18.27 9.60 -12.94
N VAL A 85 -17.62 8.49 -12.62
CA VAL A 85 -16.55 8.41 -11.63
C VAL A 85 -15.26 9.15 -12.06
N GLY A 86 -14.99 9.17 -13.37
CA GLY A 86 -13.83 9.84 -13.97
C GLY A 86 -13.80 11.36 -13.78
N PRO A 87 -14.84 12.12 -14.20
CA PRO A 87 -14.84 13.58 -14.06
C PRO A 87 -14.95 14.07 -12.61
N CYS A 88 -15.53 13.28 -11.70
CA CYS A 88 -15.63 13.63 -10.28
C CYS A 88 -14.25 13.55 -9.58
N LEU A 89 -13.48 12.48 -9.87
CA LEU A 89 -12.09 12.35 -9.40
C LEU A 89 -11.21 13.49 -9.95
N PHE A 90 -11.36 13.82 -11.24
CA PHE A 90 -10.61 14.91 -11.87
C PHE A 90 -10.93 16.29 -11.27
N LYS A 91 -12.18 16.54 -10.87
CA LYS A 91 -12.60 17.80 -10.24
C LYS A 91 -12.09 17.97 -8.81
N HIS A 92 -11.84 16.87 -8.10
CA HIS A 92 -11.16 16.91 -6.80
C HIS A 92 -9.63 16.98 -6.92
N LEU A 93 -9.08 16.55 -8.05
CA LEU A 93 -7.63 16.58 -8.33
C LEU A 93 -7.16 17.83 -9.08
N SER A 94 -8.05 18.55 -9.78
CA SER A 94 -7.73 19.81 -10.47
C SER A 94 -7.86 21.02 -9.52
N PRO A 95 -6.95 22.01 -9.59
CA PRO A 95 -6.97 23.20 -8.72
C PRO A 95 -8.27 24.02 -8.81
#